data_AF-Q8KCI7-F1
#
_entry.id   AF-Q8KCI7-F1
#
_cell.length_a   1.000
_cell.length_b   1.000
_cell.length_c   1.000
_cell.angle_alpha   90.00
_cell.angle_beta   90.00
_cell.angle_gamma   90.00
#
_symmetry.space_group_name_H-M   'P 1'
#
loop_
_entity.id
_entity.type
_entity.pdbx_description
1 polymer ?
#
loop_
_entity_poly.entity_id
_entity_poly.type
_entity_poly.pdbx_seq_one_letter_code
_entity_poly.pdbx_strand_id
1 'polypeptide(L)'
;MASKDLDKVEEELKAAPNREIPPINASYIEHQPALFSHSWPLLAHPDKGMIFFSGDSANTMNVFDQFMVSRGLYYGTSGLKAQPGSMRIFTTAEMAPGAKGRPKAFDKETKKGFSDHFPVEMVVDIV
;
A
#
# COMPACT_ATOMS: atom_id res chain seq x y z
N MET A 1 -23.54 -11.16 7.81
CA MET A 1 -24.24 -12.38 7.33
C MET A 1 -23.22 -13.30 6.67
N ALA A 2 -23.44 -14.59 6.83
CA ALA A 2 -22.49 -15.71 6.62
C ALA A 2 -21.70 -15.67 5.29
N SER A 3 -20.38 -15.85 5.38
CA SER A 3 -19.61 -16.52 4.33
C SER A 3 -19.85 -18.02 4.52
N LYS A 4 -20.57 -18.63 3.57
CA LYS A 4 -20.78 -20.08 3.47
C LYS A 4 -19.83 -20.61 2.39
N ASP A 5 -18.91 -21.46 2.81
CA ASP A 5 -18.41 -22.68 2.14
C ASP A 5 -17.87 -22.65 0.69
N LEU A 6 -17.46 -21.50 0.13
CA LEU A 6 -16.75 -21.46 -1.17
C LEU A 6 -15.43 -20.66 -1.18
N ASP A 7 -14.90 -20.29 -0.01
CA ASP A 7 -13.69 -19.45 0.07
C ASP A 7 -12.35 -20.20 -0.08
N LYS A 8 -12.37 -21.50 -0.41
CA LYS A 8 -11.17 -22.30 -0.68
C LYS A 8 -11.08 -22.71 -2.15
N VAL A 9 -10.46 -21.84 -2.94
CA VAL A 9 -9.50 -22.31 -3.94
C VAL A 9 -8.12 -21.93 -3.40
N GLU A 10 -7.63 -22.76 -2.48
CA GLU A 10 -6.20 -22.88 -2.25
C GLU A 10 -5.64 -23.60 -3.48
N GLU A 11 -5.39 -22.88 -4.58
CA GLU A 11 -4.37 -23.38 -5.50
C GLU A 11 -3.04 -23.23 -4.75
N GLU A 12 -2.59 -24.33 -4.15
CA GLU A 12 -1.15 -24.57 -3.98
C GLU A 12 -0.54 -24.49 -5.38
N LEU A 13 -0.15 -23.28 -5.80
CA LEU A 13 0.75 -23.12 -6.93
C LEU A 13 2.09 -23.67 -6.48
N LYS A 14 2.24 -25.00 -6.53
CA LYS A 14 3.53 -25.66 -6.38
C LYS A 14 4.46 -25.02 -7.39
N ALA A 15 5.51 -24.38 -6.90
CA ALA A 15 6.57 -23.86 -7.75
C ALA A 15 6.96 -24.97 -8.73
N ALA A 16 6.84 -24.70 -10.04
CA ALA A 16 7.30 -25.65 -11.03
C ALA A 16 8.78 -25.97 -10.74
N PRO A 17 9.23 -27.23 -10.94
CA PRO A 17 10.61 -27.64 -10.67
C PRO A 17 11.67 -26.72 -11.30
N ASN A 18 11.29 -25.98 -12.35
CA ASN A 18 12.14 -25.12 -13.15
C ASN A 18 11.96 -23.62 -12.90
N ARG A 19 11.27 -23.20 -11.82
CA ARG A 19 10.83 -21.79 -11.61
C ARG A 19 9.93 -21.23 -12.73
N GLU A 20 9.28 -22.11 -13.50
CA GLU A 20 8.32 -21.68 -14.50
C GLU A 20 7.12 -21.03 -13.80
N ILE A 21 6.72 -19.86 -14.32
CA ILE A 21 5.53 -19.14 -13.89
C ILE A 21 4.34 -20.06 -14.20
N PRO A 22 3.50 -20.42 -13.21
CA PRO A 22 2.31 -21.23 -13.47
C PRO A 22 1.45 -20.55 -14.54
N PRO A 23 0.91 -21.29 -15.52
CA PRO A 23 0.05 -20.70 -16.53
C PRO A 23 -1.16 -20.08 -15.83
N ILE A 24 -1.37 -18.79 -16.06
CA ILE A 24 -2.57 -18.08 -15.62
C ILE A 24 -3.75 -18.75 -16.33
N ASN A 25 -4.47 -19.64 -15.62
CA ASN A 25 -5.63 -20.32 -16.18
C ASN A 25 -6.81 -19.34 -16.32
N ALA A 26 -7.76 -19.65 -17.21
CA ALA A 26 -8.93 -18.79 -17.44
C ALA A 26 -9.71 -18.52 -16.14
N SER A 27 -9.75 -19.50 -15.22
CA SER A 27 -10.36 -19.32 -13.91
C SER A 27 -9.66 -18.25 -13.08
N TYR A 28 -8.33 -18.12 -13.08
CA TYR A 28 -7.62 -17.10 -12.31
C TYR A 28 -8.00 -15.68 -12.75
N ILE A 29 -8.23 -15.47 -14.05
CA ILE A 29 -8.64 -14.17 -14.61
C ILE A 29 -10.11 -13.86 -14.26
N GLU A 30 -10.97 -14.89 -14.23
CA GLU A 30 -12.40 -14.72 -13.97
C GLU A 30 -12.73 -14.53 -12.47
N HIS A 31 -11.84 -14.93 -11.56
CA HIS A 31 -12.02 -14.70 -10.13
C HIS A 31 -11.67 -13.25 -9.76
N GLN A 32 -12.60 -12.55 -9.10
CA GLN A 32 -12.30 -11.26 -8.47
C GLN A 32 -11.45 -11.50 -7.21
N PRO A 33 -10.18 -11.05 -7.17
CA PRO A 33 -9.36 -11.24 -5.99
C PRO A 33 -9.85 -10.31 -4.87
N ALA A 34 -10.13 -10.87 -3.70
CA ALA A 34 -10.34 -10.08 -2.50
C ALA A 34 -9.01 -9.47 -2.05
N LEU A 35 -8.91 -8.14 -2.10
CA LEU A 35 -7.75 -7.39 -1.64
C LEU A 35 -8.01 -6.77 -0.25
N PHE A 36 -7.00 -6.83 0.62
CA PHE A 36 -7.05 -6.31 1.97
C PHE A 36 -6.25 -5.00 2.04
N SER A 37 -6.94 -3.87 2.28
CA SER A 37 -6.29 -2.57 2.40
C SER A 37 -5.60 -2.43 3.75
N HIS A 38 -4.29 -2.14 3.71
CA HIS A 38 -3.48 -1.81 4.89
C HIS A 38 -3.50 -0.31 5.20
N SER A 39 -4.12 0.49 4.34
CA SER A 39 -4.13 1.96 4.41
C SER A 39 -5.21 2.50 5.34
N TRP A 40 -6.17 1.67 5.76
CA TRP A 40 -7.28 2.10 6.63
C TRP A 40 -6.85 2.84 7.89
N PRO A 41 -5.79 2.43 8.62
CA PRO A 41 -5.33 3.15 9.82
C PRO A 41 -4.76 4.54 9.54
N LEU A 42 -4.51 4.91 8.28
CA LEU A 42 -4.03 6.23 7.89
C LEU A 42 -5.17 7.18 7.53
N LEU A 43 -6.40 6.67 7.33
CA LEU A 43 -7.55 7.48 6.98
C LEU A 43 -8.13 8.22 8.19
N ALA A 44 -8.88 9.28 7.91
CA ALA A 44 -9.62 10.09 8.89
C ALA A 44 -8.76 10.77 9.98
N HIS A 45 -7.45 10.89 9.77
CA HIS A 45 -6.57 11.69 10.62
C HIS A 45 -6.46 13.12 10.07
N PRO A 46 -6.88 14.15 10.85
CA PRO A 46 -6.69 15.55 10.44
C PRO A 46 -5.22 15.87 10.16
N ASP A 47 -4.97 16.63 9.10
CA ASP A 47 -3.64 17.10 8.70
C ASP A 47 -2.57 16.00 8.56
N LYS A 48 -2.98 14.75 8.33
CA LYS A 48 -2.09 13.62 8.06
C LYS A 48 -2.40 13.03 6.67
N GLY A 49 -1.36 12.85 5.86
CA GLY A 49 -1.47 12.37 4.50
C GLY A 49 -0.13 12.38 3.78
N MET A 50 -0.13 11.96 2.52
CA MET A 50 1.08 11.85 1.70
C MET A 50 1.25 13.05 0.78
N ILE A 51 0.13 13.64 0.34
CA ILE A 51 0.12 14.81 -0.54
C ILE A 51 -0.63 15.95 0.13
N PHE A 52 -0.14 17.18 -0.07
CA PHE A 52 -0.82 18.40 0.35
C PHE A 52 -1.49 19.05 -0.86
N PHE A 53 -2.80 19.24 -0.82
CA PHE A 53 -3.49 20.07 -1.81
C PHE A 53 -3.62 21.50 -1.27
N SER A 54 -3.26 22.48 -2.11
CA SER A 54 -3.47 23.90 -1.85
C SER A 54 -4.41 24.48 -2.90
N GLY A 55 -5.46 25.19 -2.49
CA GLY A 55 -6.44 25.80 -3.39
C GLY A 55 -7.77 26.12 -2.70
N ASP A 56 -8.80 26.41 -3.51
CA ASP A 56 -10.11 26.89 -3.05
C ASP A 56 -10.91 25.86 -2.24
N SER A 57 -10.61 24.56 -2.41
CA SER A 57 -11.44 23.47 -1.88
C SER A 57 -10.98 22.91 -0.53
N ALA A 58 -9.70 23.02 -0.16
CA ALA A 58 -9.17 22.84 1.19
C ALA A 58 -7.63 22.84 1.17
N ASN A 59 -7.02 23.47 2.18
CA ASN A 59 -5.57 23.44 2.43
C ASN A 59 -5.23 22.27 3.37
N THR A 60 -5.37 21.02 2.89
CA THR A 60 -5.30 19.82 3.74
C THR A 60 -4.37 18.74 3.18
N MET A 61 -3.82 17.94 4.10
CA MET A 61 -3.14 16.69 3.76
C MET A 61 -4.17 15.63 3.36
N ASN A 62 -3.79 14.76 2.41
CA ASN A 62 -4.67 13.69 1.90
C ASN A 62 -3.92 12.36 1.74
N VAL A 63 -4.66 11.25 1.86
CA VAL A 63 -4.17 9.88 1.69
C VAL A 63 -4.60 9.37 0.32
N PHE A 64 -3.66 9.22 -0.62
CA PHE A 64 -3.92 8.74 -1.98
C PHE A 64 -3.19 7.43 -2.29
N ASP A 65 -1.93 7.32 -1.88
CA ASP A 65 -1.11 6.12 -2.06
C ASP A 65 -1.52 5.01 -1.07
N GLN A 66 -1.69 3.78 -1.56
CA GLN A 66 -2.25 2.69 -0.77
C GLN A 66 -1.52 1.37 -1.00
N PHE A 67 -1.35 0.59 0.06
CA PHE A 67 -1.02 -0.83 -0.05
C PHE A 67 -2.27 -1.67 0.10
N MET A 68 -2.53 -2.47 -0.94
CA MET A 68 -3.55 -3.51 -0.94
C MET A 68 -2.87 -4.85 -1.18
N VAL A 69 -3.19 -5.85 -0.35
CA VAL A 69 -2.51 -7.14 -0.42
C VAL A 69 -3.49 -8.26 -0.72
N SER A 70 -2.99 -9.32 -1.35
CA SER A 70 -3.75 -10.55 -1.57
C SER A 70 -4.00 -11.30 -0.27
N ARG A 71 -4.95 -12.23 -0.31
CA ARG A 71 -5.23 -13.16 0.80
C ARG A 71 -3.98 -13.92 1.26
N GLY A 72 -3.15 -14.37 0.33
CA GLY A 72 -1.94 -15.12 0.64
C GLY A 72 -0.93 -14.31 1.45
N LEU A 73 -0.68 -13.06 1.03
CA LEU A 73 0.22 -12.14 1.74
C LEU A 73 -0.38 -11.65 3.06
N TYR A 74 -1.71 -11.57 3.17
CA TYR A 74 -2.39 -11.24 4.44
C TYR A 74 -2.24 -12.35 5.49
N TYR A 75 -2.46 -13.60 5.09
CA TYR A 75 -2.42 -14.75 6.01
C TYR A 75 -1.04 -15.39 6.16
N GLY A 76 -0.08 -15.09 5.28
CA GLY A 76 1.25 -15.69 5.32
C GLY A 76 1.40 -16.99 4.54
N THR A 77 0.39 -17.42 3.79
CA THR A 77 0.36 -18.77 3.20
C THR A 77 1.33 -18.96 2.05
N SER A 78 1.89 -17.88 1.51
CA SER A 78 2.92 -17.89 0.47
C SER A 78 4.36 -17.84 1.00
N GLY A 79 4.57 -18.04 2.32
CA GLY A 79 5.87 -17.85 2.97
C GLY A 79 6.26 -16.38 3.19
N LEU A 80 5.35 -15.45 2.89
CA LEU A 80 5.48 -14.02 3.11
C LEU A 80 4.21 -13.49 3.78
N LYS A 81 4.35 -12.62 4.77
CA LYS A 81 3.23 -12.03 5.49
C LYS A 81 3.37 -10.52 5.63
N ALA A 82 2.40 -9.76 5.12
CA ALA A 82 2.30 -8.33 5.41
C ALA A 82 1.92 -8.14 6.89
N GLN A 83 2.67 -7.31 7.61
CA GLN A 83 2.37 -7.06 9.02
C GLN A 83 1.17 -6.11 9.13
N PRO A 84 0.05 -6.52 9.74
CA PRO A 84 -1.13 -5.67 9.87
C PRO A 84 -0.82 -4.39 10.63
N GLY A 85 -1.29 -3.24 10.13
CA GLY A 85 -1.07 -1.94 10.76
C GLY A 85 0.37 -1.41 10.67
N SER A 86 1.27 -2.10 9.96
CA SER A 86 2.65 -1.62 9.73
C SER A 86 2.75 -0.50 8.70
N MET A 87 1.70 -0.28 7.90
CA MET A 87 1.70 0.78 6.90
C MET A 87 1.84 2.14 7.57
N ARG A 88 2.83 2.91 7.12
CA ARG A 88 3.09 4.25 7.63
C ARG A 88 3.55 5.19 6.53
N ILE A 89 3.34 6.48 6.77
CA ILE A 89 3.88 7.56 5.95
C ILE A 89 5.29 7.82 6.47
N PHE A 90 6.28 7.68 5.61
CA PHE A 90 7.67 7.99 5.93
C PHE A 90 7.92 9.47 5.68
N THR A 91 8.39 10.18 6.70
CA THR A 91 8.75 11.59 6.59
C THR A 91 10.05 11.86 7.35
N THR A 92 10.83 12.82 6.86
CA THR A 92 11.99 13.38 7.57
C THR A 92 11.82 14.89 7.70
N ALA A 93 12.57 15.50 8.63
CA ALA A 93 12.55 16.95 8.82
C ALA A 93 12.95 17.73 7.54
N GLU A 94 13.77 17.11 6.68
CA GLU A 94 14.21 17.69 5.40
C GLU A 94 13.12 17.65 4.33
N MET A 95 12.34 16.56 4.29
CA MET A 95 11.21 16.37 3.37
C MET A 95 9.99 17.21 3.76
N ALA A 96 9.83 17.46 5.06
CA ALA A 96 8.68 18.15 5.64
C ALA A 96 9.11 19.38 6.46
N PRO A 97 9.81 20.37 5.86
CA PRO A 97 10.36 21.48 6.61
C PRO A 97 9.25 22.40 7.14
N GLY A 98 9.42 22.85 8.39
CA GLY A 98 8.54 23.82 9.03
C GLY A 98 7.38 23.22 9.82
N ALA A 99 6.69 24.06 10.59
CA ALA A 99 5.70 23.63 11.58
C ALA A 99 4.47 22.90 11.02
N LYS A 100 4.21 23.03 9.71
CA LYS A 100 3.05 22.43 9.04
C LYS A 100 3.33 21.03 8.46
N GLY A 101 4.58 20.55 8.50
CA GLY A 101 4.93 19.19 8.08
C GLY A 101 4.54 18.83 6.64
N ARG A 102 4.54 19.79 5.71
CA ARG A 102 4.11 19.59 4.32
C ARG A 102 5.25 19.13 3.43
N PRO A 103 5.00 18.31 2.39
CA PRO A 103 6.04 17.92 1.44
C PRO A 103 6.70 19.13 0.79
N LYS A 104 8.04 19.14 0.78
CA LYS A 104 8.83 20.09 0.00
C LYS A 104 8.99 19.56 -1.42
N ALA A 105 8.12 20.01 -2.32
CA ALA A 105 8.16 19.65 -3.73
C ALA A 105 9.50 19.97 -4.39
N PHE A 106 9.85 19.14 -5.38
CA PHE A 106 11.08 19.25 -6.15
C PHE A 106 11.03 20.48 -7.05
N ASP A 107 12.06 21.30 -6.93
CA ASP A 107 12.28 22.47 -7.75
C ASP A 107 13.19 22.10 -8.92
N LYS A 108 12.66 22.25 -10.14
CA LYS A 108 13.35 21.92 -11.38
C LYS A 108 14.51 22.86 -11.70
N GLU A 109 14.50 24.08 -11.20
CA GLU A 109 15.56 25.07 -11.42
C GLU A 109 16.73 24.82 -10.49
N THR A 110 16.45 24.72 -9.18
CA THR A 110 17.50 24.51 -8.17
C THR A 110 17.94 23.05 -8.03
N LYS A 111 17.21 22.11 -8.65
CA LYS A 111 17.41 20.65 -8.54
C LYS A 111 17.40 20.16 -7.09
N LYS A 112 16.63 20.83 -6.23
CA LYS A 112 16.52 20.54 -4.79
C LYS A 112 15.07 20.26 -4.42
N GLY A 113 14.89 19.55 -3.32
CA GLY A 113 13.58 19.11 -2.84
C GLY A 113 13.33 17.64 -3.11
N PHE A 114 12.10 17.21 -2.87
CA PHE A 114 11.67 15.82 -2.90
C PHE A 114 10.38 15.69 -3.73
N SER A 115 9.78 14.50 -3.78
CA SER A 115 8.43 14.40 -4.33
C SER A 115 7.44 15.26 -3.52
N ASP A 116 6.42 15.75 -4.20
CA ASP A 116 5.19 16.31 -3.63
C ASP A 116 4.34 15.26 -2.89
N HIS A 117 4.68 13.97 -3.02
CA HIS A 117 4.17 12.86 -2.21
C HIS A 117 5.23 12.39 -1.21
N PHE A 118 4.82 12.18 0.04
CA PHE A 118 5.63 11.42 1.00
C PHE A 118 5.62 9.93 0.65
N PRO A 119 6.76 9.23 0.80
CA PRO A 119 6.80 7.78 0.67
C PRO A 119 5.89 7.10 1.68
N VAL A 120 5.35 5.94 1.30
CA VAL A 120 4.66 5.02 2.21
C VAL A 120 5.45 3.73 2.32
N GLU A 121 5.51 3.19 3.53
CA GLU A 121 6.23 1.97 3.85
C GLU A 121 5.27 0.96 4.45
N MET A 122 5.52 -0.33 4.22
CA MET A 122 4.84 -1.45 4.86
C MET A 122 5.88 -2.54 5.13
N VAL A 123 5.73 -3.27 6.24
CA VAL A 123 6.61 -4.38 6.59
C VAL A 123 6.03 -5.69 6.06
N VAL A 124 6.89 -6.50 5.45
CA VAL A 124 6.59 -7.86 5.01
C VAL A 124 7.63 -8.80 5.62
N ASP A 125 7.14 -9.78 6.38
CA ASP A 125 7.95 -10.81 7.03
C ASP A 125 8.06 -12.06 6.15
N ILE A 126 9.14 -12.81 6.31
CA ILE A 126 9.24 -14.19 5.85
C ILE A 126 8.68 -15.09 6.96
N VAL A 127 7.78 -16.00 6.60
CA VAL A 127 7.05 -16.89 7.53
C VAL A 127 7.19 -18.36 7.19
#